data_AF-A0A210Q585-F1
#
_entry.id   AF-A0A210Q585-F1
#
_cell.length_a   1.000
_cell.length_b   1.000
_cell.length_c   1.000
_cell.angle_alpha   90.00
_cell.angle_beta   90.00
_cell.angle_gamma   90.00
#
_symmetry.space_group_name_H-M   'P 1'
#
loop_
_entity.id
_entity.type
_entity.pdbx_description
1 polymer ?
#
loop_
_entity_poly.entity_id
_entity_poly.type
_entity_poly.pdbx_seq_one_letter_code
_entity_poly.pdbx_strand_id
1 'polypeptide(L)'
;MKLTVRGNTTHPLDNAKLSITLHRDTFLLSIPIPCLLNLGSCTYDDICTLVDQAISENWGTITAGLATQVKTMLLSAGINPSVCPIPSSQLVLTEYAITLPSVPSVLSWLASGDYTVKAELKDKTTNLDLMCLDLKLTLTKASTCTGWLCGRRKRDILKNRS
;
A
#
# COMPACT_ATOMS: atom_id res chain seq x y z
N MET A 1 11.54 1.55 0.31
CA MET A 1 11.03 2.44 1.38
C MET A 1 10.98 1.64 2.66
N LYS A 2 11.19 2.25 3.84
CA LYS A 2 11.06 1.58 5.14
C LYS A 2 9.78 2.07 5.83
N LEU A 3 9.03 1.16 6.45
CA LEU A 3 7.80 1.44 7.16
C LEU A 3 7.92 1.04 8.63
N THR A 4 7.40 1.88 9.51
CA THR A 4 7.21 1.55 10.92
C THR A 4 5.72 1.70 11.21
N VAL A 5 5.09 0.61 11.64
CA VAL A 5 3.65 0.55 11.91
C VAL A 5 3.47 0.01 13.32
N ARG A 6 2.67 0.71 14.12
CA ARG A 6 2.24 0.24 15.43
C ARG A 6 0.73 0.41 15.51
N GLY A 7 0.04 -0.68 15.81
CA GLY A 7 -1.41 -0.70 15.93
C GLY A 7 -1.84 -1.74 16.94
N ASN A 8 -3.07 -1.62 17.42
CA ASN A 8 -3.68 -2.61 18.30
C ASN A 8 -5.12 -2.83 17.86
N THR A 9 -5.52 -4.09 17.69
CA THR A 9 -6.90 -4.45 17.42
C THR A 9 -7.52 -4.99 18.71
N THR A 10 -8.61 -4.38 19.15
CA THR A 10 -9.35 -4.80 20.36
C THR A 10 -10.46 -5.80 20.06
N HIS A 11 -10.88 -5.86 18.81
CA HIS A 11 -11.90 -6.79 18.32
C HIS A 11 -11.27 -7.72 17.28
N PRO A 12 -11.69 -9.00 17.21
CA PRO A 12 -11.32 -9.86 16.12
C PRO A 12 -11.84 -9.27 14.80
N LEU A 13 -11.05 -9.36 13.74
CA LEU A 13 -11.46 -8.92 12.42
C LEU A 13 -11.99 -10.12 11.64
N ASP A 14 -13.28 -10.07 11.32
CA ASP A 14 -13.95 -11.09 10.53
C ASP A 14 -15.01 -10.42 9.65
N ASN A 15 -15.17 -10.90 8.41
CA ASN A 15 -16.15 -10.41 7.44
C ASN A 15 -16.30 -8.87 7.46
N ALA A 16 -15.18 -8.16 7.41
CA ALA A 16 -15.16 -6.70 7.44
C ALA A 16 -15.00 -6.12 6.04
N LYS A 17 -15.68 -5.00 5.80
CA LYS A 17 -15.67 -4.24 4.55
C LYS A 17 -14.61 -3.15 4.62
N LEU A 18 -13.70 -3.14 3.65
CA LEU A 18 -12.70 -2.08 3.49
C LEU A 18 -13.14 -1.12 2.38
N SER A 19 -13.36 0.14 2.72
CA SER A 19 -13.62 1.21 1.75
C SER A 19 -12.38 2.09 1.63
N ILE A 20 -11.82 2.16 0.42
CA ILE A 20 -10.71 3.06 0.08
C ILE A 20 -11.27 4.21 -0.74
N THR A 21 -10.87 5.42 -0.40
CA THR A 21 -11.13 6.64 -1.15
C THR A 21 -9.80 7.28 -1.50
N LEU A 22 -9.56 7.50 -2.79
CA LEU A 22 -8.33 8.06 -3.33
C LEU A 22 -8.64 9.36 -4.07
N HIS A 23 -7.96 10.43 -3.67
CA HIS A 23 -7.98 11.69 -4.39
C HIS A 23 -6.58 12.02 -4.90
N ARG A 24 -6.51 12.61 -6.09
CA ARG A 24 -5.31 13.27 -6.60
C ARG A 24 -5.43 14.75 -6.30
N ASP A 25 -4.52 15.25 -5.50
CA ASP A 25 -4.46 16.65 -5.16
C ASP A 25 -3.69 17.41 -6.26
N THR A 26 -4.28 18.51 -6.71
CA THR A 26 -3.65 19.48 -7.59
C THR A 26 -3.61 20.82 -6.87
N PHE A 27 -2.91 21.80 -7.45
CA PHE A 27 -2.82 23.14 -6.84
C PHE A 27 -4.19 23.80 -6.59
N LEU A 28 -5.21 23.46 -7.39
CA LEU A 28 -6.52 24.11 -7.33
C LEU A 28 -7.65 23.20 -6.86
N LEU A 29 -7.57 21.89 -7.12
CA LEU A 29 -8.67 20.94 -6.91
C LEU A 29 -8.16 19.59 -6.39
N SER A 30 -8.97 18.93 -5.57
CA SER A 30 -8.79 17.53 -5.19
C SER A 30 -9.70 16.68 -6.07
N ILE A 31 -9.11 15.92 -7.00
CA ILE A 31 -9.85 15.17 -8.03
C ILE A 31 -10.04 13.74 -7.53
N PRO A 32 -11.29 13.25 -7.36
CA PRO A 32 -11.53 11.88 -6.94
C PRO A 32 -11.10 10.91 -8.04
N ILE A 33 -10.43 9.84 -7.64
CA ILE A 33 -9.99 8.79 -8.54
C ILE A 33 -10.97 7.61 -8.43
N PRO A 34 -11.68 7.25 -9.51
CA PRO A 34 -12.64 6.16 -9.48
C PRO A 34 -11.95 4.79 -9.26
N CYS A 35 -12.73 3.78 -8.88
CA CYS A 35 -12.27 2.40 -8.88
C CYS A 35 -12.10 1.91 -10.32
N LEU A 36 -10.85 1.63 -10.72
CA LEU A 36 -10.50 1.09 -12.02
C LEU A 36 -9.62 -0.14 -11.84
N LEU A 37 -10.02 -1.29 -12.38
CA LEU A 37 -9.27 -2.55 -12.26
C LEU A 37 -8.94 -2.91 -10.79
N ASN A 38 -9.89 -2.68 -9.88
CA ASN A 38 -9.71 -2.87 -8.42
C ASN A 38 -8.57 -2.01 -7.82
N LEU A 39 -8.28 -0.85 -8.43
CA LEU A 39 -7.36 0.17 -7.93
C LEU A 39 -8.05 1.54 -7.88
N GLY A 40 -7.74 2.33 -6.85
CA GLY A 40 -8.33 3.66 -6.65
C GLY A 40 -9.36 3.68 -5.53
N SER A 41 -10.47 4.41 -5.72
CA SER A 41 -11.54 4.48 -4.72
C SER A 41 -12.46 3.26 -4.76
N CYS A 42 -11.94 2.10 -4.36
CA CYS A 42 -12.65 0.82 -4.38
C CYS A 42 -13.18 0.44 -2.98
N THR A 43 -14.26 -0.32 -2.95
CA THR A 43 -14.74 -0.99 -1.73
C THR A 43 -14.60 -2.50 -1.91
N TYR A 44 -14.02 -3.15 -0.91
CA TYR A 44 -13.78 -4.58 -0.85
C TYR A 44 -14.63 -5.15 0.28
N ASP A 45 -15.53 -6.07 -0.05
CA ASP A 45 -16.54 -6.58 0.88
C ASP A 45 -16.01 -7.59 1.89
N ASP A 46 -14.79 -8.10 1.69
CA ASP A 46 -14.20 -9.08 2.58
C ASP A 46 -12.68 -8.91 2.63
N ILE A 47 -12.18 -8.42 3.77
CA ILE A 47 -10.75 -8.31 4.01
C ILE A 47 -10.02 -9.64 4.16
N CYS A 48 -10.73 -10.72 4.49
CA CYS A 48 -10.14 -12.04 4.72
C CYS A 48 -9.61 -12.65 3.41
N THR A 49 -10.25 -12.31 2.30
CA THR A 49 -9.88 -12.77 0.96
C THR A 49 -9.13 -11.72 0.17
N LEU A 50 -9.18 -10.45 0.58
CA LEU A 50 -8.59 -9.30 -0.12
C LEU A 50 -7.11 -9.49 -0.47
N VAL A 51 -6.28 -9.91 0.48
CA VAL A 51 -4.83 -10.05 0.24
C VAL A 51 -4.56 -11.16 -0.77
N ASP A 52 -5.28 -12.28 -0.67
CA ASP A 52 -5.10 -13.41 -1.59
C ASP A 52 -5.64 -13.12 -2.98
N GLN A 53 -6.77 -12.41 -3.10
CA GLN A 53 -7.31 -11.93 -4.36
C GLN A 53 -6.35 -10.95 -5.05
N ALA A 54 -5.79 -10.00 -4.29
CA ALA A 54 -4.80 -9.07 -4.83
C ALA A 54 -3.52 -9.77 -5.34
N ILE A 55 -3.15 -10.90 -4.74
CA ILE A 55 -2.04 -11.76 -5.18
C ILE A 55 -2.43 -12.56 -6.44
N SER A 56 -3.57 -13.26 -6.41
CA SER A 56 -3.97 -14.20 -7.46
C SER A 56 -4.43 -13.51 -8.74
N GLU A 57 -5.20 -12.42 -8.62
CA GLU A 57 -5.77 -11.70 -9.75
C GLU A 57 -4.82 -10.64 -10.32
N ASN A 58 -3.77 -10.28 -9.56
CA ASN A 58 -2.76 -9.30 -9.94
C ASN A 58 -3.38 -8.03 -10.57
N TRP A 59 -4.31 -7.42 -9.85
CA TRP A 59 -5.03 -6.21 -10.24
C TRP A 59 -4.10 -5.12 -10.80
N GLY A 60 -4.48 -4.60 -11.96
CA GLY A 60 -3.70 -3.60 -12.68
C GLY A 60 -2.24 -4.00 -12.96
N THR A 61 -1.95 -5.31 -12.95
CA THR A 61 -0.62 -5.94 -13.12
C THR A 61 0.46 -5.55 -12.12
N ILE A 62 0.09 -4.88 -11.03
CA ILE A 62 1.03 -4.36 -10.02
C ILE A 62 0.80 -4.91 -8.62
N THR A 63 -0.40 -5.42 -8.31
CA THR A 63 -0.74 -5.75 -6.92
C THR A 63 -0.10 -7.03 -6.43
N ALA A 64 0.19 -8.01 -7.29
CA ALA A 64 0.69 -9.30 -6.80
C ALA A 64 1.99 -9.16 -6.00
N GLY A 65 2.94 -8.35 -6.50
CA GLY A 65 4.19 -8.09 -5.82
C GLY A 65 4.03 -7.26 -4.54
N LEU A 66 3.11 -6.30 -4.53
CA LEU A 66 2.83 -5.48 -3.33
C LEU A 66 2.09 -6.29 -2.26
N ALA A 67 1.02 -6.97 -2.63
CA ALA A 67 0.21 -7.78 -1.74
C ALA A 67 1.02 -8.94 -1.15
N THR A 68 1.93 -9.54 -1.92
CA THR A 68 2.87 -10.53 -1.39
C THR A 68 3.78 -9.93 -0.32
N GLN A 69 4.35 -8.73 -0.56
CA GLN A 69 5.18 -8.05 0.44
C GLN A 69 4.39 -7.70 1.71
N VAL A 70 3.14 -7.26 1.57
CA VAL A 70 2.23 -6.97 2.69
C VAL A 70 1.87 -8.26 3.44
N LYS A 71 1.59 -9.36 2.74
CA LYS A 71 1.31 -10.67 3.35
C LYS A 71 2.50 -11.13 4.19
N THR A 72 3.71 -11.11 3.63
CA THR A 72 4.94 -11.47 4.36
C THR A 72 5.17 -10.55 5.56
N MET A 73 4.90 -9.25 5.42
CA MET A 73 5.00 -8.29 6.50
C MET A 73 4.09 -8.65 7.67
N LEU A 74 2.80 -8.91 7.41
CA LEU A 74 1.82 -9.28 8.43
C LEU A 74 2.18 -10.62 9.08
N LEU A 75 2.58 -11.62 8.29
CA LEU A 75 3.02 -12.92 8.80
C LEU A 75 4.23 -12.78 9.72
N SER A 76 5.19 -11.91 9.40
CA SER A 76 6.35 -11.64 10.26
C SER A 76 5.99 -11.00 11.60
N ALA A 77 4.83 -10.34 11.67
CA ALA A 77 4.25 -9.81 12.90
C ALA A 77 3.28 -10.80 13.60
N GLY A 78 3.20 -12.04 13.14
CA GLY A 78 2.32 -13.08 13.72
C GLY A 78 0.86 -12.99 13.28
N ILE A 79 0.54 -12.18 12.26
CA ILE A 79 -0.82 -12.02 11.73
C ILE A 79 -0.92 -12.74 10.40
N ASN A 80 -1.86 -13.68 10.27
CA ASN A 80 -2.17 -14.31 9.00
C ASN A 80 -3.38 -13.63 8.34
N PRO A 81 -3.19 -12.81 7.29
CA PRO A 81 -4.29 -12.08 6.66
C PRO A 81 -5.22 -12.97 5.81
N SER A 82 -4.84 -14.22 5.56
CA SER A 82 -5.60 -15.19 4.76
C SER A 82 -6.49 -16.11 5.59
N VAL A 83 -6.39 -16.05 6.92
CA VAL A 83 -7.13 -16.92 7.83
C VAL A 83 -7.94 -16.05 8.77
N CYS A 84 -9.25 -16.12 8.62
CA CYS A 84 -10.20 -15.44 9.50
C CYS A 84 -10.87 -16.42 10.48
N PRO A 85 -11.30 -15.93 11.65
CA PRO A 85 -11.19 -14.55 12.13
C PRO A 85 -9.75 -14.19 12.53
N ILE A 86 -9.29 -12.97 12.19
CA ILE A 86 -7.99 -12.47 12.64
C ILE A 86 -8.15 -12.06 14.12
N PRO A 87 -7.41 -12.67 15.06
CA PRO A 87 -7.58 -12.37 16.48
C PRO A 87 -7.13 -10.94 16.83
N SER A 88 -7.73 -10.40 17.89
CA SER A 88 -7.28 -9.15 18.52
C SER A 88 -5.81 -9.25 18.90
N SER A 89 -4.97 -8.36 18.37
CA SER A 89 -3.52 -8.41 18.58
C SER A 89 -2.88 -7.05 18.42
N GLN A 90 -1.68 -6.92 18.99
CA GLN A 90 -0.83 -5.77 18.77
C GLN A 90 0.04 -6.00 17.52
N LEU A 91 -0.12 -5.13 16.53
CA LEU A 91 0.74 -5.08 15.36
C LEU A 91 1.94 -4.18 15.64
N VAL A 92 3.15 -4.74 15.59
CA VAL A 92 4.40 -3.97 15.70
C VAL A 92 5.34 -4.33 14.56
N LEU A 93 5.56 -3.37 13.67
CA LEU A 93 6.49 -3.46 12.56
C LEU A 93 7.46 -2.30 12.66
N THR A 94 8.77 -2.59 12.58
CA THR A 94 9.82 -1.58 12.67
C THR A 94 10.73 -1.66 11.46
N GLU A 95 10.87 -0.55 10.75
CA GLU A 95 11.74 -0.42 9.57
C GLU A 95 11.55 -1.48 8.47
N TYR A 96 10.35 -2.04 8.33
CA TYR A 96 10.07 -3.06 7.32
C TYR A 96 10.22 -2.48 5.91
N ALA A 97 10.99 -3.15 5.05
CA ALA A 97 11.28 -2.65 3.72
C ALA A 97 10.20 -3.09 2.72
N ILE A 98 9.54 -2.12 2.07
CA ILE A 98 8.64 -2.34 0.93
C ILE A 98 9.23 -1.69 -0.32
N THR A 99 9.16 -2.43 -1.42
CA THR A 99 9.52 -1.99 -2.76
C THR A 99 8.25 -1.77 -3.57
N LEU A 100 8.08 -0.55 -4.07
CA LEU A 100 6.98 -0.22 -4.96
C LEU A 100 7.27 -0.76 -6.37
N PRO A 101 6.29 -1.41 -7.03
CA PRO A 101 6.44 -1.88 -8.40
C PRO A 101 6.51 -0.70 -9.36
N SER A 102 7.08 -0.92 -10.54
CA SER A 102 7.01 0.05 -11.62
C SER A 102 5.56 0.21 -12.09
N VAL A 103 5.08 1.44 -12.17
CA VAL A 103 3.73 1.75 -12.66
C VAL A 103 3.68 1.49 -14.18
N PRO A 104 2.85 0.55 -14.67
CA PRO A 104 2.70 0.29 -16.10
C PRO A 104 1.98 1.48 -16.77
N SER A 105 2.16 1.62 -18.08
CA SER A 105 1.59 2.74 -18.87
C SER A 105 0.05 2.81 -18.79
N VAL A 106 -0.60 1.66 -18.64
CA VAL A 106 -2.06 1.55 -18.45
C VAL A 106 -2.54 2.22 -17.15
N LEU A 107 -1.64 2.41 -16.17
CA LEU A 107 -1.90 3.10 -14.91
C LEU A 107 -1.26 4.50 -14.87
N SER A 108 -1.13 5.16 -16.02
CA SER A 108 -0.58 6.53 -16.10
C SER A 108 -1.37 7.58 -15.31
N TRP A 109 -2.61 7.29 -14.89
CA TRP A 109 -3.37 8.13 -13.96
C TRP A 109 -2.80 8.11 -12.53
N LEU A 110 -2.04 7.07 -12.14
CA LEU A 110 -1.20 6.98 -10.93
C LEU A 110 0.22 7.56 -11.14
N ALA A 111 0.39 8.47 -12.11
CA ALA A 111 1.66 9.14 -12.35
C ALA A 111 2.10 10.01 -11.16
N SER A 112 3.23 10.70 -11.30
CA SER A 112 3.71 11.56 -10.23
C SER A 112 2.70 12.64 -9.84
N GLY A 113 2.60 12.89 -8.54
CA GLY A 113 1.63 13.82 -7.96
C GLY A 113 1.43 13.60 -6.47
N ASP A 114 0.59 14.46 -5.90
CA ASP A 114 0.14 14.38 -4.51
C ASP A 114 -1.20 13.67 -4.44
N TYR A 115 -1.35 12.84 -3.43
CA TYR A 115 -2.50 11.97 -3.24
C TYR A 115 -2.95 11.98 -1.79
N THR A 116 -4.26 12.04 -1.60
CA THR A 116 -4.89 11.80 -0.31
C THR A 116 -5.63 10.48 -0.37
N VAL A 117 -5.32 9.58 0.57
CA VAL A 117 -5.94 8.26 0.71
C VAL A 117 -6.67 8.22 2.03
N LYS A 118 -7.95 7.85 1.99
CA LYS A 118 -8.74 7.49 3.17
C LYS A 118 -9.11 6.03 3.10
N ALA A 119 -8.83 5.26 4.14
CA ALA A 119 -9.17 3.86 4.24
C ALA A 119 -10.00 3.63 5.51
N GLU A 120 -11.18 3.03 5.34
CA GLU A 120 -12.14 2.78 6.42
C GLU A 120 -12.49 1.30 6.44
N LEU A 121 -12.31 0.65 7.58
CA LEU A 121 -12.67 -0.74 7.80
C LEU A 121 -13.88 -0.81 8.71
N LYS A 122 -14.92 -1.53 8.27
CA LYS A 122 -16.19 -1.62 8.97
C LYS A 122 -16.63 -3.08 9.12
N ASP A 123 -17.03 -3.47 10.31
CA ASP A 123 -17.68 -4.76 10.55
C ASP A 123 -19.03 -4.79 9.81
N LYS A 124 -19.26 -5.79 8.96
CA LYS A 124 -20.50 -5.86 8.16
C LYS A 124 -21.71 -6.31 8.97
N THR A 125 -21.50 -7.04 10.06
CA THR A 125 -22.55 -7.56 10.92
C THR A 125 -23.03 -6.50 11.88
N THR A 126 -22.11 -5.85 12.60
CA THR A 126 -22.42 -4.87 13.65
C THR A 126 -22.49 -3.44 13.13
N ASN A 127 -21.97 -3.17 11.92
CA ASN A 127 -21.77 -1.81 11.41
C ASN A 127 -20.86 -0.95 12.29
N LEU A 128 -19.96 -1.58 13.07
CA LEU A 128 -18.94 -0.89 13.85
C LEU A 128 -17.75 -0.49 12.96
N ASP A 129 -17.30 0.75 13.07
CA ASP A 129 -16.06 1.20 12.43
C ASP A 129 -14.86 0.67 13.23
N LEU A 130 -14.09 -0.23 12.60
CA LEU A 130 -12.97 -0.94 13.21
C LEU A 130 -11.63 -0.23 13.00
N MET A 131 -11.48 0.50 11.89
CA MET A 131 -10.26 1.25 11.55
C MET A 131 -10.60 2.42 10.63
N CYS A 132 -9.98 3.58 10.86
CA CYS A 132 -9.95 4.70 9.93
C CYS A 132 -8.50 5.18 9.78
N LEU A 133 -8.06 5.36 8.54
CA LEU A 133 -6.70 5.80 8.22
C LEU A 133 -6.75 6.87 7.12
N ASP A 134 -6.21 8.06 7.43
CA ASP A 134 -6.01 9.13 6.48
C ASP A 134 -4.52 9.30 6.19
N LEU A 135 -4.12 9.15 4.93
CA LEU A 135 -2.74 9.26 4.46
C LEU A 135 -2.62 10.34 3.38
N LYS A 136 -1.53 11.10 3.45
CA LYS A 136 -1.09 11.97 2.36
C LYS A 136 0.22 11.44 1.80
N LEU A 137 0.28 11.26 0.49
CA LEU A 137 1.37 10.60 -0.21
C LEU A 137 1.77 11.43 -1.42
N THR A 138 3.08 11.58 -1.64
CA THR A 138 3.62 12.15 -2.88
C THR A 138 4.31 11.04 -3.66
N LEU A 139 3.88 10.80 -4.89
CA LEU A 139 4.51 9.86 -5.80
C LEU A 139 5.45 10.60 -6.74
N THR A 140 6.71 10.16 -6.80
CA THR A 140 7.71 10.70 -7.73
C THR A 140 8.27 9.57 -8.58
N LYS A 141 8.32 9.76 -9.91
CA LYS A 141 9.02 8.84 -10.80
C LYS A 141 10.50 8.80 -10.38
N ALA A 142 11.04 7.60 -10.21
CA ALA A 142 12.47 7.45 -9.94
C ALA A 142 13.28 8.13 -11.04
N SER A 143 14.12 9.11 -10.68
CA SER A 143 14.98 9.79 -11.62
C SER A 143 16.06 8.81 -12.11
N THR A 144 15.88 8.25 -13.30
CA THR A 144 16.98 7.60 -14.02
C THR A 144 17.93 8.71 -14.46
N CYS A 145 18.97 9.02 -13.67
CA CYS A 145 20.07 9.86 -14.16
C CYS A 145 20.83 9.04 -15.21
N THR A 146 20.42 9.14 -16.47
CA THR A 146 21.12 8.56 -17.61
C THR A 146 21.96 9.66 -18.24
N GLY A 147 23.27 9.65 -17.94
CA GLY A 147 24.22 10.61 -18.51
C GLY A 147 25.64 10.44 -17.95
N TRP A 148 26.64 10.79 -18.75
CA TRP A 148 28.06 10.67 -18.42
C TRP A 148 28.46 11.40 -17.12
N LEU A 149 27.75 12.48 -16.78
CA LEU A 149 27.98 13.29 -15.57
C LEU A 149 27.68 12.56 -14.25
N CYS A 150 26.80 11.54 -14.24
CA CYS A 150 26.46 10.77 -13.03
C CYS A 150 27.41 9.57 -12.78
N GLY A 151 28.25 9.19 -13.74
CA GLY A 151 29.21 8.08 -13.62
C GLY A 151 30.49 8.37 -12.83
N ARG A 152 30.77 9.64 -12.48
CA ARG A 152 31.95 10.01 -11.68
C ARG A 152 31.74 9.79 -10.18
N ARG A 153 30.56 10.09 -9.63
CA ARG A 153 30.30 9.97 -8.18
C ARG A 153 30.40 8.55 -7.64
N LYS A 154 30.10 7.53 -8.46
CA LYS A 154 30.19 6.12 -8.04
C LYS A 154 31.63 5.62 -7.91
N ARG A 155 32.60 6.29 -8.55
CA ARG A 155 34.03 5.91 -8.47
C ARG A 155 34.73 6.48 -7.24
N ASP A 156 34.30 7.62 -6.71
CA ASP A 156 34.95 8.21 -5.53
C ASP A 156 34.60 7.49 -4.21
N ILE A 157 33.43 6.85 -4.13
CA ILE A 157 33.02 6.09 -2.93
C ILE A 157 33.77 4.74 -2.83
N LEU A 158 34.15 4.14 -3.96
CA LEU A 158 34.90 2.87 -3.98
C LEU A 158 36.41 3.04 -3.79
N LYS A 159 36.94 4.27 -3.83
CA LYS A 159 38.37 4.54 -3.62
C LYS A 159 38.76 4.83 -2.17
N ASN A 160 37.79 4.82 -1.24
CA ASN A 160 38.01 5.04 0.19
C ASN A 160 37.75 3.77 1.04
N ARG A 161 37.78 2.60 0.40
CA ARG A 161 37.79 1.26 1.04
C ARG A 161 38.93 0.39 0.48
N SER A 162 40.13 0.93 0.48
CA SER A 162 41.37 0.17 0.25
C SER A 162 42.46 0.73 1.13
#